data_AF-A0AAV8VUU1-F1
#
_entry.id   AF-A0AAV8VUU1-F1
#
_cell.length_a   1.000
_cell.length_b   1.000
_cell.length_c   1.000
_cell.angle_alpha   90.00
_cell.angle_beta   90.00
_cell.angle_gamma   90.00
#
_symmetry.space_group_name_H-M   'P 1'
#
loop_
_entity.id
_entity.type
_entity.pdbx_description
1 polymer ?
#
loop_
_entity_poly.entity_id
_entity_poly.type
_entity_poly.pdbx_seq_one_letter_code
_entity_poly.pdbx_strand_id
1 'polypeptide(L)'
;MNHLEYVQKLDILILLRQFKMGNVLGLTPIFFDSTKKKRIALQSLPREAAGGFCNVFRPPCKAQSYLMIHENLILHNFITARITSNTKMPSDILNVKILFCIGKILGVTPLWLKTASYLTKIYVTLLTLLVVSGTFLSMNSRYRSLVDLQMSSQQAFLECSECLSELLFMLSCFLGVSCKGKAWNELFQNFLKVEDMFHYSDFKNKGSICVFATRLTLVNLTFFAVHAYEILIWEDIQEAQSASTEYGYILYRISMYYQFFTVYLTFCLTEMLRKRYQFLNSMLEEALKHKCKVVVISNKENQRVLWKLYKIQRVYTTMFKLVQSFNNVFNWILFFYFTAFVTNILVNINYVLKYTKTENGELNAKILIAYVIYSIVYIISTVAIVMSCDGVEQSGKRIAKTCFLYQEVLEKPSFKEELVLFSRFATELAPSFTAAGFFQINQPVLATLFSAVTTYLIIIIQFNMTL
;
A
#
# COMPACT_ATOMS: atom_id res chain seq x y z
N MET A 1 -19.62 39.62 6.45
CA MET A 1 -19.06 38.66 5.47
C MET A 1 -17.56 38.90 5.16
N ASN A 2 -16.75 39.45 6.08
CA ASN A 2 -15.30 39.70 5.84
C ASN A 2 -14.38 39.29 7.01
N HIS A 3 -14.82 38.42 7.93
CA HIS A 3 -13.98 37.92 9.03
C HIS A 3 -13.44 36.49 8.82
N LEU A 4 -14.05 35.70 7.92
CA LEU A 4 -13.62 34.31 7.66
C LEU A 4 -12.40 34.21 6.73
N GLU A 5 -12.20 35.19 5.85
CA GLU A 5 -11.08 35.19 4.90
C GLU A 5 -9.74 35.60 5.53
N TYR A 6 -9.78 36.28 6.68
CA TYR A 6 -8.58 36.70 7.41
C TYR A 6 -8.01 35.57 8.28
N VAL A 7 -8.85 34.69 8.81
CA VAL A 7 -8.43 33.54 9.63
C VAL A 7 -7.75 32.48 8.75
N GLN A 8 -8.25 32.22 7.54
CA GLN A 8 -7.63 31.26 6.61
C GLN A 8 -6.27 31.71 6.06
N LYS A 9 -6.03 33.02 5.91
CA LYS A 9 -4.70 33.54 5.52
C LYS A 9 -3.68 33.49 6.66
N LEU A 10 -4.12 33.57 7.92
CA LEU A 10 -3.24 33.55 9.08
C LEU A 10 -2.67 32.14 9.36
N ASP A 11 -3.48 31.09 9.18
CA ASP A 11 -3.03 29.69 9.37
C ASP A 11 -2.01 29.24 8.31
N ILE A 12 -2.14 29.72 7.07
CA ILE A 12 -1.17 29.45 6.00
C ILE A 12 0.17 30.16 6.27
N LEU A 13 0.14 31.37 6.85
CA LEU A 13 1.33 32.12 7.23
C LEU A 13 2.05 31.52 8.44
N ILE A 14 1.33 30.91 9.39
CA ILE A 14 1.91 30.18 10.52
C ILE A 14 2.59 28.88 10.05
N LEU A 15 1.96 28.14 9.12
CA LEU A 15 2.56 26.96 8.49
C LEU A 15 3.82 27.30 7.66
N LEU A 16 3.83 28.44 6.97
CA LEU A 16 5.02 28.91 6.24
C LEU A 16 6.12 29.46 7.14
N ARG A 17 5.79 30.02 8.32
CA ARG A 17 6.78 30.47 9.32
C ARG A 17 7.50 29.30 9.99
N GLN A 18 6.80 28.18 10.25
CA GLN A 18 7.45 26.97 10.77
C GLN A 18 8.44 26.35 9.77
N PHE A 19 8.20 26.51 8.46
CA PHE A 19 9.15 26.08 7.43
C PHE A 19 10.41 26.93 7.33
N LYS A 20 10.41 28.18 7.84
CA LYS A 20 11.53 29.12 7.72
C LYS A 20 12.43 29.21 8.98
N MET A 21 12.00 28.65 10.11
CA MET A 21 12.79 28.67 11.36
C MET A 21 13.76 27.49 11.54
N GLY A 22 13.83 26.54 10.59
CA GLY A 22 14.78 25.41 10.65
C GLY A 22 16.25 25.75 10.36
N ASN A 23 16.60 27.02 10.11
CA ASN A 23 17.94 27.47 9.72
C ASN A 23 18.58 28.45 10.72
N VAL A 24 18.23 28.37 12.01
CA VAL A 24 18.87 29.19 13.06
C VAL A 24 19.37 28.30 14.19
N LEU A 25 20.41 27.51 13.91
CA LEU A 25 21.39 27.09 14.91
C LEU A 25 22.76 27.17 14.24
N GLY A 26 23.43 28.29 14.47
CA GLY A 26 24.78 28.55 14.00
C GLY A 26 25.75 27.52 14.56
N LEU A 27 26.38 26.76 13.68
CA LEU A 27 27.63 26.07 13.94
C LEU A 27 28.58 26.44 12.80
N THR A 28 29.70 27.04 13.20
CA THR A 28 30.83 27.45 12.36
C THR A 28 31.42 26.27 11.60
N PRO A 29 31.88 26.44 10.35
CA PRO A 29 32.59 25.39 9.63
C PRO A 29 34.02 25.29 10.15
N ILE A 30 34.38 24.15 10.72
CA ILE A 30 35.78 23.76 10.92
C ILE A 30 36.32 23.39 9.53
N PHE A 31 37.25 24.21 9.03
CA PHE A 31 38.07 23.88 7.87
C PHE A 31 38.93 22.65 8.19
N PHE A 32 38.78 21.59 7.39
CA PHE A 32 39.79 20.55 7.28
C PHE A 32 40.38 20.59 5.87
N ASP A 33 41.61 21.09 5.79
CA ASP A 33 42.51 20.97 4.65
C ASP A 33 42.93 19.51 4.52
N SER A 34 42.75 18.92 3.33
CA SER A 34 43.34 17.63 2.99
C SER A 34 43.99 17.67 1.61
N THR A 35 44.98 18.53 1.45
CA THR A 35 46.04 18.31 0.47
C THR A 35 47.00 17.22 0.96
N LYS A 36 46.82 15.97 0.50
CA LYS A 36 47.92 14.99 0.45
C LYS A 36 47.66 13.89 -0.58
N LYS A 37 48.11 14.17 -1.80
CA LYS A 37 48.44 13.18 -2.85
C LYS A 37 49.52 12.23 -2.32
N LYS A 38 49.29 10.92 -2.36
CA LYS A 38 50.37 9.92 -2.36
C LYS A 38 50.19 9.01 -3.57
N ARG A 39 51.03 9.24 -4.59
CA ARG A 39 51.31 8.29 -5.67
C ARG A 39 52.10 7.14 -5.05
N ILE A 40 51.71 5.90 -5.31
CA ILE A 40 52.61 4.75 -5.25
C ILE A 40 52.49 4.00 -6.58
N ALA A 41 53.66 3.72 -7.15
CA ALA A 41 53.89 3.25 -8.49
C ALA A 41 53.53 1.76 -8.66
N LEU A 42 53.07 1.42 -9.86
CA LEU A 42 53.15 0.06 -10.39
C LEU A 42 54.61 -0.25 -10.73
N GLN A 43 55.16 -1.32 -10.16
CA GLN A 43 56.29 -2.05 -10.72
C GLN A 43 55.98 -3.55 -10.70
N SER A 44 56.64 -4.23 -11.62
CA SER A 44 56.25 -5.44 -12.33
C SER A 44 56.90 -6.73 -11.82
N LEU A 45 56.17 -7.86 -11.99
CA LEU A 45 56.61 -9.26 -12.22
C LEU A 45 57.19 -10.06 -11.03
N PRO A 46 57.25 -11.43 -11.05
CA PRO A 46 56.83 -12.40 -12.08
C PRO A 46 55.94 -13.59 -11.59
N ARG A 47 55.54 -14.45 -12.55
CA ARG A 47 54.93 -15.78 -12.38
C ARG A 47 55.98 -16.81 -11.93
N GLU A 48 55.63 -17.72 -11.02
CA GLU A 48 55.74 -19.19 -11.19
C GLU A 48 55.20 -20.01 -9.99
N ALA A 49 54.54 -21.12 -10.37
CA ALA A 49 54.42 -22.46 -9.75
C ALA A 49 53.97 -22.71 -8.28
N ALA A 50 52.86 -23.47 -8.22
CA ALA A 50 52.60 -24.67 -7.40
C ALA A 50 52.44 -24.59 -5.87
N GLY A 51 51.43 -25.33 -5.37
CA GLY A 51 51.35 -25.78 -3.98
C GLY A 51 50.09 -25.30 -3.26
N GLY A 52 49.11 -26.20 -3.11
CA GLY A 52 47.84 -25.89 -2.46
C GLY A 52 47.96 -25.59 -0.97
N PHE A 53 47.10 -24.70 -0.49
CA PHE A 53 46.53 -24.75 0.85
C PHE A 53 45.23 -23.93 0.84
N CYS A 54 44.10 -24.61 1.06
CA CYS A 54 42.85 -23.96 1.47
C CYS A 54 43.09 -23.28 2.81
N ASN A 55 42.98 -21.95 2.88
CA ASN A 55 42.42 -21.26 4.05
C ASN A 55 42.11 -19.78 3.77
N VAL A 56 40.87 -19.41 4.07
CA VAL A 56 40.44 -18.15 4.67
C VAL A 56 40.79 -16.84 3.93
N PHE A 57 39.82 -16.33 3.17
CA PHE A 57 39.62 -14.88 3.02
C PHE A 57 38.14 -14.55 3.20
N ARG A 58 37.73 -14.32 4.46
CA ARG A 58 36.57 -13.45 4.74
C ARG A 58 37.07 -12.01 4.69
N PRO A 59 36.47 -11.12 3.88
CA PRO A 59 36.79 -9.71 3.98
C PRO A 59 36.36 -9.18 5.36
N PRO A 60 37.05 -8.19 5.92
CA PRO A 60 36.70 -7.65 7.23
C PRO A 60 35.32 -7.00 7.18
N CYS A 61 34.42 -7.39 8.09
CA CYS A 61 33.05 -6.85 8.21
C CYS A 61 32.96 -5.31 8.24
N LYS A 62 34.04 -4.60 8.58
CA LYS A 62 34.08 -3.13 8.57
C LYS A 62 34.08 -2.55 7.15
N ALA A 63 34.71 -3.19 6.16
CA ALA A 63 34.75 -2.67 4.79
C ALA A 63 33.37 -2.74 4.11
N GLN A 64 32.56 -3.75 4.45
CA GLN A 64 31.20 -3.91 3.95
C GLN A 64 30.24 -2.85 4.53
N SER A 65 30.46 -2.44 5.78
CA SER A 65 29.74 -1.33 6.40
C SER A 65 30.07 0.01 5.75
N TYR A 66 31.34 0.29 5.43
CA TYR A 66 31.73 1.53 4.74
C TYR A 66 31.24 1.58 3.29
N LEU A 67 31.28 0.46 2.56
CA LEU A 67 30.75 0.40 1.19
C LEU A 67 29.22 0.62 1.16
N MET A 68 28.50 0.01 2.12
CA MET A 68 27.06 0.26 2.29
C MET A 68 26.78 1.72 2.66
N ILE A 69 27.55 2.33 3.57
CA ILE A 69 27.35 3.74 3.95
C ILE A 69 27.59 4.66 2.75
N HIS A 70 28.60 4.39 1.91
CA HIS A 70 28.95 5.22 0.77
C HIS A 70 27.92 5.12 -0.38
N GLU A 71 27.44 3.92 -0.72
CA GLU A 71 26.34 3.75 -1.68
C GLU A 71 25.03 4.38 -1.17
N ASN A 72 24.81 4.36 0.14
CA ASN A 72 23.61 4.93 0.76
C ASN A 72 23.64 6.46 0.84
N LEU A 73 24.82 7.09 0.94
CA LEU A 73 24.97 8.55 0.89
C LEU A 73 24.72 9.07 -0.52
N ILE A 74 25.23 8.36 -1.54
CA ILE A 74 25.01 8.68 -2.96
C ILE A 74 23.52 8.62 -3.30
N LEU A 75 22.80 7.62 -2.80
CA LEU A 75 21.36 7.48 -3.06
C LEU A 75 20.51 8.53 -2.34
N HIS A 76 20.87 8.91 -1.11
CA HIS A 76 20.18 10.00 -0.42
C HIS A 76 20.42 11.34 -1.13
N ASN A 77 21.66 11.60 -1.52
CA ASN A 77 22.02 12.81 -2.26
C ASN A 77 21.40 12.81 -3.66
N PHE A 78 21.27 11.65 -4.31
CA PHE A 78 20.57 11.52 -5.59
C PHE A 78 19.07 11.77 -5.46
N ILE A 79 18.40 11.21 -4.45
CA ILE A 79 16.98 11.46 -4.19
C ILE A 79 16.77 12.95 -3.83
N THR A 80 17.60 13.51 -2.96
CA THR A 80 17.47 14.91 -2.51
C THR A 80 17.82 15.90 -3.63
N ALA A 81 18.88 15.65 -4.40
CA ALA A 81 19.28 16.47 -5.55
C ALA A 81 18.29 16.36 -6.72
N ARG A 82 17.60 15.23 -6.86
CA ARG A 82 16.58 15.06 -7.90
C ARG A 82 15.22 15.62 -7.49
N ILE A 83 14.95 15.67 -6.19
CA ILE A 83 13.83 16.44 -5.62
C ILE A 83 14.03 17.94 -5.83
N THR A 84 15.28 18.44 -5.85
CA THR A 84 15.58 19.85 -6.13
C THR A 84 15.78 20.15 -7.63
N SER A 85 16.08 19.15 -8.46
CA SER A 85 16.12 19.33 -9.91
C SER A 85 14.69 19.51 -10.45
N ASN A 86 14.45 20.61 -11.17
CA ASN A 86 13.16 21.07 -11.71
C ASN A 86 12.47 20.13 -12.74
N THR A 87 12.82 18.85 -12.80
CA THR A 87 12.14 17.88 -13.66
C THR A 87 10.75 17.56 -13.09
N LYS A 88 9.71 17.91 -13.86
CA LYS A 88 8.30 17.73 -13.49
C LYS A 88 8.00 16.26 -13.23
N MET A 89 7.87 15.87 -11.95
CA MET A 89 7.48 14.50 -11.58
C MET A 89 6.09 14.15 -12.15
N PRO A 90 5.86 12.91 -12.61
CA PRO A 90 4.52 12.43 -12.92
C PRO A 90 3.56 12.63 -11.74
N SER A 91 2.34 13.03 -12.04
CA SER A 91 1.38 13.48 -11.03
C SER A 91 0.90 12.36 -10.10
N ASP A 92 0.85 11.12 -10.57
CA ASP A 92 0.46 9.96 -9.76
C ASP A 92 1.49 9.63 -8.66
N ILE A 93 2.78 9.82 -8.91
CA ILE A 93 3.83 9.65 -7.89
C ILE A 93 3.70 10.71 -6.81
N LEU A 94 3.39 11.96 -7.21
CA LEU A 94 3.17 13.03 -6.26
C LEU A 94 1.96 12.74 -5.36
N ASN A 95 0.88 12.20 -5.93
CA ASN A 95 -0.28 11.75 -5.18
C ASN A 95 0.09 10.66 -4.16
N VAL A 96 0.84 9.64 -4.59
CA VAL A 96 1.32 8.56 -3.71
C VAL A 96 2.26 9.10 -2.61
N LYS A 97 3.10 10.10 -2.92
CA LYS A 97 3.97 10.76 -1.94
C LYS A 97 3.16 11.50 -0.87
N ILE A 98 2.08 12.18 -1.26
CA ILE A 98 1.14 12.83 -0.32
C ILE A 98 0.55 11.77 0.62
N LEU A 99 0.08 10.63 0.08
CA LEU A 99 -0.45 9.54 0.90
C LEU A 99 0.62 8.95 1.82
N PHE A 100 1.84 8.73 1.35
CA PHE A 100 2.92 8.29 2.23
C PHE A 100 3.18 9.30 3.35
N CYS A 101 3.09 10.60 3.08
CA CYS A 101 3.24 11.64 4.11
C CYS A 101 2.13 11.56 5.18
N ILE A 102 0.87 11.43 4.76
CA ILE A 102 -0.25 11.23 5.70
C ILE A 102 -0.05 9.94 6.49
N GLY A 103 0.33 8.85 5.81
CA GLY A 103 0.59 7.55 6.43
C GLY A 103 1.72 7.58 7.46
N LYS A 104 2.67 8.52 7.35
CA LYS A 104 3.73 8.71 8.36
C LYS A 104 3.17 9.27 9.66
N ILE A 105 2.27 10.23 9.54
CA ILE A 105 1.58 10.86 10.69
C ILE A 105 0.69 9.83 11.38
N LEU A 106 0.06 8.94 10.61
CA LEU A 106 -0.75 7.85 11.13
C LEU A 106 0.10 6.65 11.62
N GLY A 107 1.39 6.56 11.29
CA GLY A 107 2.19 5.36 11.60
C GLY A 107 1.82 4.12 10.77
N VAL A 108 1.13 4.30 9.64
CA VAL A 108 0.89 3.25 8.62
C VAL A 108 2.11 3.08 7.72
N THR A 109 2.93 4.12 7.58
CA THR A 109 4.13 4.14 6.74
C THR A 109 5.33 4.65 7.57
N PRO A 110 6.57 4.23 7.24
CA PRO A 110 7.73 4.58 8.06
C PRO A 110 8.05 6.09 8.02
N LEU A 111 8.20 6.69 9.20
CA LEU A 111 8.58 8.11 9.39
C LEU A 111 9.86 8.45 8.61
N TRP A 112 10.90 7.63 8.78
CA TRP A 112 12.23 7.82 8.20
C TRP A 112 12.82 6.50 7.70
N LEU A 113 13.33 6.49 6.48
CA LEU A 113 13.89 5.28 5.86
C LEU A 113 15.31 4.92 6.33
N LYS A 114 16.08 5.87 6.88
CA LYS A 114 17.54 5.68 7.08
C LYS A 114 18.07 5.89 8.50
N THR A 115 17.58 6.87 9.26
CA THR A 115 18.36 7.38 10.42
C THR A 115 17.63 7.49 11.76
N ALA A 116 16.30 7.35 11.79
CA ALA A 116 15.53 7.48 13.04
C ALA A 116 14.94 6.14 13.49
N SER A 117 15.71 5.05 13.42
CA SER A 117 15.20 3.72 13.79
C SER A 117 14.73 3.68 15.25
N TYR A 118 15.40 4.41 16.15
CA TYR A 118 15.06 4.43 17.57
C TYR A 118 13.79 5.26 17.86
N LEU A 119 13.69 6.50 17.37
CA LEU A 119 12.49 7.32 17.55
C LEU A 119 11.26 6.70 16.90
N THR A 120 11.41 6.09 15.71
CA THR A 120 10.30 5.37 15.06
C THR A 120 9.86 4.19 15.90
N LYS A 121 10.79 3.42 16.49
CA LYS A 121 10.45 2.33 17.41
C LYS A 121 9.73 2.84 18.65
N ILE A 122 10.21 3.90 19.30
CA ILE A 122 9.51 4.49 20.47
C ILE A 122 8.10 4.90 20.09
N TYR A 123 7.94 5.66 19.01
CA TYR A 123 6.64 6.13 18.54
C TYR A 123 5.68 4.97 18.24
N VAL A 124 6.15 3.95 17.50
CA VAL A 124 5.34 2.76 17.19
C VAL A 124 5.01 1.96 18.45
N THR A 125 5.93 1.84 19.41
CA THR A 125 5.66 1.18 20.70
C THR A 125 4.59 1.93 21.48
N LEU A 126 4.65 3.27 21.52
CA LEU A 126 3.64 4.10 22.19
C LEU A 126 2.27 3.93 21.52
N LEU A 127 2.19 3.98 20.19
CA LEU A 127 0.95 3.71 19.45
C LEU A 127 0.42 2.30 19.70
N THR A 128 1.30 1.31 19.75
CA THR A 128 0.93 -0.09 20.02
C THR A 128 0.33 -0.22 21.41
N LEU A 129 0.97 0.36 22.44
CA LEU A 129 0.45 0.36 23.81
C LEU A 129 -0.89 1.09 23.91
N LEU A 130 -1.04 2.23 23.23
CA LEU A 130 -2.29 2.99 23.17
C LEU A 130 -3.42 2.17 22.53
N VAL A 131 -3.15 1.49 21.41
CA VAL A 131 -4.17 0.67 20.73
C VAL A 131 -4.51 -0.57 21.53
N VAL A 132 -3.54 -1.29 22.11
CA VAL A 132 -3.81 -2.47 22.93
C VAL A 132 -4.62 -2.08 24.18
N SER A 133 -4.20 -1.04 24.91
CA SER A 133 -4.94 -0.58 26.09
C SER A 133 -6.34 -0.07 25.75
N GLY A 134 -6.47 0.76 24.70
CA GLY A 134 -7.76 1.24 24.27
C GLY A 134 -8.68 0.12 23.76
N THR A 135 -8.14 -0.95 23.16
CA THR A 135 -8.93 -2.10 22.69
C THR A 135 -9.46 -2.87 23.88
N PHE A 136 -8.63 -3.08 24.90
CA PHE A 136 -9.05 -3.73 26.13
C PHE A 136 -10.15 -2.93 26.85
N LEU A 137 -10.01 -1.59 26.92
CA LEU A 137 -11.04 -0.72 27.47
C LEU A 137 -12.32 -0.75 26.64
N SER A 138 -12.19 -0.71 25.30
CA SER A 138 -13.31 -0.82 24.35
C SER A 138 -14.06 -2.13 24.52
N MET A 139 -13.34 -3.26 24.57
CA MET A 139 -13.90 -4.59 24.76
C MET A 139 -14.62 -4.72 26.11
N ASN A 140 -14.05 -4.19 27.20
CA ASN A 140 -14.71 -4.18 28.50
C ASN A 140 -15.98 -3.31 28.50
N SER A 141 -15.95 -2.15 27.84
CA SER A 141 -17.13 -1.28 27.71
C SER A 141 -18.23 -1.91 26.85
N ARG A 142 -17.87 -2.51 25.71
CA ARG A 142 -18.78 -3.27 24.85
C ARG A 142 -19.37 -4.45 25.60
N TYR A 143 -18.55 -5.22 26.31
CA TYR A 143 -19.03 -6.36 27.11
C TYR A 143 -20.07 -5.96 28.15
N ARG A 144 -19.84 -4.87 28.91
CA ARG A 144 -20.85 -4.34 29.85
C ARG A 144 -22.14 -3.96 29.13
N SER A 145 -22.02 -3.24 28.03
CA SER A 145 -23.18 -2.85 27.20
C SER A 145 -23.97 -4.07 26.70
N LEU A 146 -23.26 -5.12 26.27
CA LEU A 146 -23.89 -6.38 25.84
C LEU A 146 -24.61 -7.10 26.98
N VAL A 147 -24.05 -7.08 28.20
CA VAL A 147 -24.68 -7.63 29.40
C VAL A 147 -25.94 -6.84 29.75
N ASP A 148 -25.86 -5.51 29.74
CA ASP A 148 -26.98 -4.62 30.03
C ASP A 148 -28.12 -4.78 29.01
N LEU A 149 -27.76 -5.01 27.74
CA LEU A 149 -28.70 -5.27 26.64
C LEU A 149 -29.17 -6.74 26.54
N GLN A 150 -28.80 -7.59 27.52
CA GLN A 150 -29.11 -9.03 27.53
C GLN A 150 -28.82 -9.71 26.19
N MET A 151 -27.64 -9.43 25.63
CA MET A 151 -27.22 -9.94 24.33
C MET A 151 -26.85 -11.43 24.41
N SER A 152 -27.11 -12.15 23.31
CA SER A 152 -26.79 -13.59 23.25
C SER A 152 -25.28 -13.81 23.31
N SER A 153 -24.86 -14.98 23.80
CA SER A 153 -23.45 -15.38 23.81
C SER A 153 -22.82 -15.37 22.41
N GLN A 154 -23.63 -15.62 21.37
CA GLN A 154 -23.23 -15.54 19.97
C GLN A 154 -22.87 -14.10 19.56
N GLN A 155 -23.67 -13.10 19.95
CA GLN A 155 -23.34 -11.69 19.68
C GLN A 155 -22.06 -11.29 20.40
N ALA A 156 -21.89 -11.69 21.66
CA ALA A 156 -20.67 -11.41 22.42
C ALA A 156 -19.42 -12.01 21.74
N PHE A 157 -19.54 -13.23 21.20
CA PHE A 157 -18.46 -13.86 20.45
C PHE A 157 -18.12 -13.10 19.17
N LEU A 158 -19.12 -12.68 18.38
CA LEU A 158 -18.91 -11.92 17.14
C LEU A 158 -18.23 -10.57 17.41
N GLU A 159 -18.67 -9.84 18.44
CA GLU A 159 -18.08 -8.59 18.91
C GLU A 159 -16.62 -8.77 19.35
N CYS A 160 -16.33 -9.80 20.14
CA CYS A 160 -14.96 -10.11 20.53
C CYS A 160 -14.09 -10.46 19.32
N SER A 161 -14.65 -11.17 18.34
CA SER A 161 -13.96 -11.53 17.11
C SER A 161 -13.66 -10.30 16.24
N GLU A 162 -14.61 -9.36 16.13
CA GLU A 162 -14.41 -8.07 15.47
C GLU A 162 -13.28 -7.29 16.15
N CYS A 163 -13.39 -7.02 17.46
CA CYS A 163 -12.36 -6.31 18.22
C CYS A 163 -10.98 -6.95 18.08
N LEU A 164 -10.89 -8.29 18.11
CA LEU A 164 -9.64 -9.01 17.91
C LEU A 164 -9.10 -8.81 16.48
N SER A 165 -9.95 -8.91 15.47
CA SER A 165 -9.54 -8.74 14.06
C SER A 165 -9.01 -7.33 13.79
N GLU A 166 -9.63 -6.32 14.39
CA GLU A 166 -9.20 -4.92 14.31
C GLU A 166 -7.88 -4.67 15.02
N LEU A 167 -7.72 -5.22 16.22
CA LEU A 167 -6.46 -5.15 16.95
C LEU A 167 -5.33 -5.76 16.14
N LEU A 168 -5.55 -6.96 15.58
CA LEU A 168 -4.57 -7.64 14.75
C LEU A 168 -4.24 -6.83 13.49
N PHE A 169 -5.24 -6.19 12.86
CA PHE A 169 -5.02 -5.28 11.74
C PHE A 169 -4.13 -4.09 12.15
N MET A 170 -4.45 -3.39 13.25
CA MET A 170 -3.67 -2.25 13.72
C MET A 170 -2.25 -2.63 14.11
N LEU A 171 -2.09 -3.74 14.84
CA LEU A 171 -0.79 -4.30 15.18
C LEU A 171 0.02 -4.63 13.92
N SER A 172 -0.62 -5.17 12.88
CA SER A 172 0.07 -5.49 11.62
C SER A 172 0.58 -4.24 10.89
N CYS A 173 -0.15 -3.11 10.97
CA CYS A 173 0.31 -1.82 10.43
C CYS A 173 1.56 -1.34 11.18
N PHE A 174 1.49 -1.32 12.51
CA PHE A 174 2.55 -0.83 13.38
C PHE A 174 3.81 -1.69 13.34
N LEU A 175 3.66 -3.00 13.53
CA LEU A 175 4.76 -3.96 13.45
C LEU A 175 5.34 -4.02 12.03
N GLY A 176 4.50 -3.83 11.01
CA GLY A 176 4.95 -3.68 9.63
C GLY A 176 5.92 -2.52 9.45
N VAL A 177 5.63 -1.38 10.07
CA VAL A 177 6.52 -0.20 10.04
C VAL A 177 7.80 -0.42 10.83
N SER A 178 7.72 -0.96 12.06
CA SER A 178 8.90 -1.11 12.93
C SER A 178 9.83 -2.26 12.52
N CYS A 179 9.28 -3.40 12.11
CA CYS A 179 10.04 -4.63 11.87
C CYS A 179 10.41 -4.83 10.40
N LYS A 180 9.64 -4.28 9.44
CA LYS A 180 9.89 -4.49 8.01
C LYS A 180 10.60 -3.30 7.32
N GLY A 181 11.45 -2.56 8.03
CA GLY A 181 12.18 -1.42 7.47
C GLY A 181 12.95 -1.75 6.17
N LYS A 182 13.55 -2.94 6.07
CA LYS A 182 14.21 -3.41 4.84
C LYS A 182 13.23 -3.58 3.68
N ALA A 183 12.06 -4.19 3.92
CA ALA A 183 11.05 -4.40 2.87
C ALA A 183 10.45 -3.08 2.39
N TRP A 184 10.21 -2.14 3.30
CA TRP A 184 9.80 -0.77 2.94
C TRP A 184 10.86 -0.07 2.09
N ASN A 185 12.13 -0.13 2.48
CA ASN A 185 13.20 0.46 1.68
C ASN A 185 13.26 -0.19 0.29
N GLU A 186 13.18 -1.51 0.20
CA GLU A 186 13.15 -2.22 -1.08
C GLU A 186 11.97 -1.79 -1.96
N LEU A 187 10.78 -1.65 -1.38
CA LEU A 187 9.59 -1.13 -2.06
C LEU A 187 9.86 0.25 -2.67
N PHE A 188 10.35 1.21 -1.87
CA PHE A 188 10.66 2.55 -2.36
C PHE A 188 11.78 2.56 -3.41
N GLN A 189 12.82 1.74 -3.24
CA GLN A 189 13.88 1.64 -4.24
C GLN A 189 13.38 1.07 -5.56
N ASN A 190 12.52 0.06 -5.52
CA ASN A 190 11.93 -0.51 -6.73
C ASN A 190 10.97 0.48 -7.41
N PHE A 191 10.22 1.30 -6.64
CA PHE A 191 9.44 2.40 -7.20
C PHE A 191 10.32 3.39 -7.95
N LEU A 192 11.40 3.88 -7.33
CA LEU A 192 12.31 4.84 -7.96
C LEU A 192 12.96 4.27 -9.22
N LYS A 193 13.39 3.00 -9.19
CA LYS A 193 13.98 2.32 -10.36
C LYS A 193 12.99 2.20 -11.51
N VAL A 194 11.75 1.81 -11.23
CA VAL A 194 10.68 1.74 -12.24
C VAL A 194 10.47 3.10 -12.89
N GLU A 195 10.40 4.14 -12.06
CA GLU A 195 10.18 5.50 -12.54
C GLU A 195 11.31 6.05 -13.39
N ASP A 196 12.54 5.73 -13.02
CA ASP A 196 13.69 6.08 -13.84
C ASP A 196 13.60 5.43 -15.22
N MET A 197 13.16 4.17 -15.30
CA MET A 197 13.01 3.49 -16.58
C MET A 197 11.87 4.05 -17.45
N PHE A 198 10.76 4.47 -16.83
CA PHE A 198 9.62 5.06 -17.54
C PHE A 198 9.84 6.52 -17.96
N HIS A 199 10.64 7.27 -17.19
CA HIS A 199 11.03 8.64 -17.56
C HIS A 199 11.76 8.66 -18.92
N TYR A 200 12.61 7.66 -19.20
CA TYR A 200 13.29 7.51 -20.50
C TYR A 200 12.42 6.91 -21.62
N SER A 201 11.13 6.70 -21.38
CA SER A 201 10.22 6.05 -22.32
C SER A 201 9.01 6.92 -22.65
N ASP A 202 9.09 8.24 -22.38
CA ASP A 202 8.02 9.22 -22.66
C ASP A 202 6.66 8.89 -22.01
N PHE A 203 6.67 8.21 -20.86
CA PHE A 203 5.44 7.93 -20.11
C PHE A 203 4.81 9.24 -19.61
N LYS A 204 3.73 9.66 -20.26
CA LYS A 204 2.97 10.88 -19.90
C LYS A 204 1.67 10.50 -19.19
N ASN A 205 1.71 10.40 -17.87
CA ASN A 205 0.48 10.34 -17.07
C ASN A 205 -0.01 11.76 -16.77
N LYS A 206 -1.10 12.19 -17.43
CA LYS A 206 -1.68 13.53 -17.30
C LYS A 206 -2.63 13.67 -16.10
N GLY A 207 -2.45 12.87 -15.03
CA GLY A 207 -3.26 13.04 -13.82
C GLY A 207 -3.18 14.49 -13.32
N SER A 208 -4.30 15.09 -12.96
CA SER A 208 -4.30 16.39 -12.29
C SER A 208 -4.20 16.16 -10.78
N ILE A 209 -3.25 16.81 -10.12
CA ILE A 209 -3.14 16.80 -8.66
C ILE A 209 -4.40 17.35 -7.99
N CYS A 210 -5.05 18.33 -8.63
CA CYS A 210 -6.30 18.89 -8.16
C CYS A 210 -7.40 17.82 -8.11
N VAL A 211 -7.55 17.02 -9.18
CA VAL A 211 -8.53 15.93 -9.22
C VAL A 211 -8.27 14.89 -8.14
N PHE A 212 -7.00 14.56 -7.89
CA PHE A 212 -6.64 13.65 -6.80
C PHE A 212 -6.95 14.23 -5.42
N ALA A 213 -6.59 15.49 -5.17
CA ALA A 213 -6.86 16.18 -3.92
C ALA A 213 -8.37 16.27 -3.66
N THR A 214 -9.16 16.66 -4.66
CA THR A 214 -10.63 16.69 -4.57
C THR A 214 -11.19 15.32 -4.24
N ARG A 215 -10.72 14.25 -4.90
CA ARG A 215 -11.15 12.87 -4.59
C ARG A 215 -10.79 12.48 -3.16
N LEU A 216 -9.56 12.72 -2.73
CA LEU A 216 -9.10 12.41 -1.38
C LEU A 216 -9.94 13.14 -0.33
N THR A 217 -10.16 14.44 -0.51
CA THR A 217 -10.98 15.26 0.39
C THR A 217 -12.43 14.78 0.41
N LEU A 218 -13.03 14.51 -0.74
CA LEU A 218 -14.42 14.05 -0.81
C LEU A 218 -14.63 12.71 -0.09
N VAL A 219 -13.72 11.75 -0.29
CA VAL A 219 -13.84 10.44 0.35
C VAL A 219 -13.63 10.56 1.87
N ASN A 220 -12.68 11.37 2.33
CA ASN A 220 -12.51 11.63 3.77
C ASN A 220 -13.70 12.36 4.39
N LEU A 221 -14.24 13.37 3.72
CA LEU A 221 -15.43 14.09 4.17
C LEU A 221 -16.62 13.14 4.31
N THR A 222 -16.82 12.25 3.33
CA THR A 222 -17.88 11.24 3.37
C THR A 222 -17.69 10.29 4.55
N PHE A 223 -16.45 9.81 4.76
CA PHE A 223 -16.13 8.94 5.89
C PHE A 223 -16.44 9.61 7.24
N PHE A 224 -15.98 10.86 7.44
CA PHE A 224 -16.25 11.59 8.67
C PHE A 224 -17.74 11.92 8.86
N ALA A 225 -18.47 12.20 7.77
CA ALA A 225 -19.92 12.43 7.83
C ALA A 225 -20.69 11.17 8.29
N VAL A 226 -20.33 9.99 7.76
CA VAL A 226 -20.93 8.72 8.19
C VAL A 226 -20.67 8.46 9.68
N HIS A 227 -19.45 8.71 10.16
CA HIS A 227 -19.13 8.56 11.58
C HIS A 227 -19.78 9.62 12.48
N ALA A 228 -19.91 10.86 12.01
CA ALA A 228 -20.63 11.88 12.76
C ALA A 228 -22.11 11.50 12.90
N TYR A 229 -22.73 10.99 11.83
CA TYR A 229 -24.10 10.48 11.88
C TYR A 229 -24.25 9.28 12.84
N GLU A 230 -23.29 8.35 12.82
CA GLU A 230 -23.24 7.23 13.76
C GLU A 230 -23.17 7.71 15.22
N ILE A 231 -22.32 8.70 15.52
CA ILE A 231 -22.20 9.29 16.86
C ILE A 231 -23.55 9.82 17.34
N LEU A 232 -24.25 10.60 16.50
CA LEU A 232 -25.55 11.17 16.84
C LEU A 232 -26.60 10.09 17.12
N ILE A 233 -26.61 8.99 16.37
CA ILE A 233 -27.53 7.86 16.64
C ILE A 233 -27.23 7.21 17.98
N TRP A 234 -25.95 7.02 18.32
CA TRP A 234 -25.59 6.41 19.60
C TRP A 234 -25.86 7.34 20.78
N GLU A 235 -25.73 8.65 20.62
CA GLU A 235 -26.15 9.64 21.63
C GLU A 235 -27.65 9.55 21.90
N ASP A 236 -28.49 9.47 20.85
CA ASP A 236 -29.95 9.27 20.98
C ASP A 236 -30.29 7.98 21.74
N ILE A 237 -29.58 6.87 21.47
CA ILE A 237 -29.77 5.58 22.16
C ILE A 237 -29.35 5.68 23.62
N GLN A 238 -28.26 6.40 23.89
CA GLN A 238 -27.67 6.51 25.21
C GLN A 238 -28.57 7.30 26.16
N GLU A 239 -29.16 8.40 25.67
CA GLU A 239 -30.14 9.18 26.44
C GLU A 239 -31.32 8.30 26.88
N ALA A 240 -31.75 7.36 26.02
CA ALA A 240 -32.81 6.42 26.35
C ALA A 240 -32.41 5.34 27.37
N GLN A 241 -31.11 5.03 27.53
CA GLN A 241 -30.64 3.86 28.30
C GLN A 241 -29.72 4.17 29.50
N SER A 242 -29.44 5.45 29.81
CA SER A 242 -28.69 5.87 31.02
C SER A 242 -27.28 5.24 31.18
N ALA A 243 -26.65 4.77 30.09
CA ALA A 243 -25.33 4.12 30.12
C ALA A 243 -24.22 5.07 29.67
N SER A 244 -23.02 5.03 30.26
CA SER A 244 -21.88 5.88 29.89
C SER A 244 -21.00 5.19 28.83
N THR A 245 -21.47 5.11 27.59
CA THR A 245 -20.90 4.22 26.55
C THR A 245 -19.95 4.90 25.55
N GLU A 246 -19.91 6.24 25.48
CA GLU A 246 -19.18 6.99 24.45
C GLU A 246 -17.68 6.64 24.35
N TYR A 247 -16.99 6.52 25.48
CA TYR A 247 -15.53 6.31 25.48
C TYR A 247 -15.12 4.93 24.95
N GLY A 248 -16.02 3.95 24.99
CA GLY A 248 -15.75 2.59 24.53
C GLY A 248 -15.52 2.49 23.02
N TYR A 249 -16.11 3.39 22.22
CA TYR A 249 -16.12 3.27 20.76
C TYR A 249 -15.11 4.18 20.04
N ILE A 250 -14.42 5.07 20.75
CA ILE A 250 -13.44 5.99 20.12
C ILE A 250 -12.34 5.21 19.42
N LEU A 251 -11.78 4.18 20.06
CA LEU A 251 -10.70 3.41 19.45
C LEU A 251 -11.16 2.63 18.21
N TYR A 252 -12.37 2.08 18.25
CA TYR A 252 -12.99 1.43 17.10
C TYR A 252 -13.03 2.37 15.89
N ARG A 253 -13.49 3.61 16.08
CA ARG A 253 -13.52 4.62 15.02
C ARG A 253 -12.13 4.96 14.48
N ILE A 254 -11.13 5.03 15.37
CA ILE A 254 -9.73 5.19 14.96
C ILE A 254 -9.29 3.99 14.09
N SER A 255 -9.52 2.76 14.54
CA SER A 255 -9.20 1.54 13.79
C SER A 255 -9.85 1.52 12.41
N MET A 256 -11.14 1.87 12.31
CA MET A 256 -11.87 1.97 11.04
C MET A 256 -11.23 2.99 10.09
N TYR A 257 -10.81 4.15 10.59
CA TYR A 257 -10.10 5.14 9.76
C TYR A 257 -8.75 4.61 9.24
N TYR A 258 -8.02 3.86 10.06
CA TYR A 258 -6.77 3.22 9.63
C TYR A 258 -7.00 2.17 8.55
N GLN A 259 -8.05 1.35 8.67
CA GLN A 259 -8.46 0.39 7.64
C GLN A 259 -8.79 1.11 6.34
N PHE A 260 -9.67 2.12 6.42
CA PHE A 260 -10.05 2.97 5.29
C PHE A 260 -8.83 3.58 4.59
N PHE A 261 -7.95 4.24 5.34
CA PHE A 261 -6.76 4.89 4.81
C PHE A 261 -5.81 3.89 4.13
N THR A 262 -5.61 2.72 4.76
CA THR A 262 -4.74 1.66 4.24
C THR A 262 -5.28 1.10 2.94
N VAL A 263 -6.58 0.81 2.86
CA VAL A 263 -7.25 0.36 1.64
C VAL A 263 -7.12 1.40 0.53
N TYR A 264 -7.34 2.67 0.85
CA TYR A 264 -7.21 3.76 -0.12
C TYR A 264 -5.77 3.91 -0.63
N LEU A 265 -4.78 3.78 0.25
CA LEU A 265 -3.36 3.75 -0.12
C LEU A 265 -3.06 2.57 -1.04
N THR A 266 -3.48 1.35 -0.69
CA THR A 266 -3.28 0.16 -1.52
C THR A 266 -3.96 0.30 -2.88
N PHE A 267 -5.19 0.80 -2.92
CA PHE A 267 -5.92 1.09 -4.15
C PHE A 267 -5.12 2.06 -5.05
N CYS A 268 -4.60 3.16 -4.48
CA CYS A 268 -3.81 4.12 -5.24
C CYS A 268 -2.51 3.51 -5.79
N LEU A 269 -1.79 2.70 -4.98
CA LEU A 269 -0.56 2.03 -5.40
C LEU A 269 -0.84 1.02 -6.53
N THR A 270 -1.88 0.22 -6.41
CA THR A 270 -2.26 -0.79 -7.41
C THR A 270 -2.73 -0.14 -8.72
N GLU A 271 -3.53 0.94 -8.67
CA GLU A 271 -3.89 1.72 -9.85
C GLU A 271 -2.67 2.32 -10.58
N MET A 272 -1.68 2.78 -9.81
CA MET A 272 -0.43 3.33 -10.30
C MET A 272 0.38 2.25 -11.04
N LEU A 273 0.45 1.04 -10.48
CA LEU A 273 1.07 -0.12 -11.11
C LEU A 273 0.32 -0.56 -12.37
N ARG A 274 -1.03 -0.59 -12.33
CA ARG A 274 -1.89 -0.99 -13.45
C ARG A 274 -1.61 -0.17 -14.69
N LYS A 275 -1.56 1.17 -14.54
CA LYS A 275 -1.23 2.09 -15.62
C LYS A 275 0.16 1.85 -16.23
N ARG A 276 1.15 1.49 -15.41
CA ARG A 276 2.51 1.17 -15.87
C ARG A 276 2.56 -0.14 -16.66
N TYR A 277 1.86 -1.19 -16.22
CA TYR A 277 1.73 -2.43 -16.99
C TYR A 277 1.00 -2.21 -18.32
N GLN A 278 -0.08 -1.43 -18.33
CA GLN A 278 -0.81 -1.07 -19.56
C GLN A 278 0.08 -0.30 -20.55
N PHE A 279 0.87 0.65 -20.05
CA PHE A 279 1.81 1.38 -20.87
C PHE A 279 2.92 0.47 -21.42
N LEU A 280 3.44 -0.43 -20.60
CA LEU A 280 4.44 -1.42 -21.04
C LEU A 280 3.88 -2.35 -22.14
N ASN A 281 2.62 -2.78 -22.03
CA ASN A 281 1.94 -3.51 -23.09
C ASN A 281 1.80 -2.68 -24.37
N SER A 282 1.50 -1.38 -24.25
CA SER A 282 1.40 -0.48 -25.40
C SER A 282 2.75 -0.32 -26.11
N MET A 283 3.85 -0.22 -25.35
CA MET A 283 5.22 -0.19 -25.90
C MET A 283 5.56 -1.49 -26.65
N LEU A 284 5.11 -2.64 -26.14
CA LEU A 284 5.28 -3.93 -26.78
C LEU A 284 4.51 -4.01 -28.10
N GLU A 285 3.23 -3.65 -28.09
CA GLU A 285 2.40 -3.62 -29.29
C GLU A 285 3.00 -2.70 -30.36
N GLU A 286 3.46 -1.50 -29.98
CA GLU A 286 4.12 -0.58 -30.92
C GLU A 286 5.41 -1.18 -31.49
N ALA A 287 6.23 -1.83 -30.66
CA ALA A 287 7.46 -2.48 -31.11
C ALA A 287 7.21 -3.61 -32.13
N LEU A 288 6.08 -4.31 -32.01
CA LEU A 288 5.72 -5.46 -32.86
C LEU A 288 4.87 -5.07 -34.09
N LYS A 289 3.99 -4.08 -33.98
CA LYS A 289 3.03 -3.67 -35.03
C LYS A 289 3.71 -3.23 -36.33
N HIS A 290 4.87 -2.58 -36.26
CA HIS A 290 5.61 -2.14 -37.44
C HIS A 290 6.15 -3.30 -38.30
N LYS A 291 6.10 -4.55 -37.82
CA LYS A 291 6.75 -5.71 -38.47
C LYS A 291 5.81 -6.73 -39.10
N CYS A 292 4.50 -6.64 -38.85
CA CYS A 292 3.51 -7.51 -39.51
C CYS A 292 3.26 -7.17 -40.99
N LYS A 293 3.91 -6.14 -41.56
CA LYS A 293 3.63 -5.63 -42.92
C LYS A 293 4.82 -5.64 -43.88
N VAL A 294 6.02 -6.01 -43.46
CA VAL A 294 7.23 -5.84 -44.29
C VAL A 294 7.98 -7.17 -44.43
N VAL A 295 7.89 -7.77 -45.61
CA VAL A 295 8.48 -9.06 -46.00
C VAL A 295 10.03 -9.03 -46.06
N VAL A 296 10.64 -7.84 -46.17
CA VAL A 296 12.11 -7.69 -46.23
C VAL A 296 12.59 -6.73 -45.14
N ILE A 297 12.79 -7.26 -43.93
CA ILE A 297 13.37 -6.49 -42.82
C ILE A 297 14.90 -6.53 -42.89
N SER A 298 15.54 -5.35 -42.96
CA SER A 298 17.00 -5.18 -42.87
C SER A 298 17.56 -5.67 -41.52
N ASN A 299 18.77 -6.20 -41.51
CA ASN A 299 19.43 -6.72 -40.30
C ASN A 299 19.56 -5.66 -39.18
N LYS A 300 19.71 -4.37 -39.55
CA LYS A 300 19.75 -3.25 -38.58
C LYS A 300 18.42 -3.03 -37.86
N GLU A 301 17.30 -3.20 -38.56
CA GLU A 301 15.97 -3.04 -37.96
C GLU A 301 15.63 -4.20 -37.04
N ASN A 302 16.10 -5.41 -37.38
CA ASN A 302 15.98 -6.58 -36.53
C ASN A 302 16.62 -6.33 -35.14
N GLN A 303 17.87 -5.84 -35.12
CA GLN A 303 18.58 -5.53 -33.89
C GLN A 303 17.86 -4.47 -33.05
N ARG A 304 17.25 -3.46 -33.70
CA ARG A 304 16.48 -2.41 -33.00
C ARG A 304 15.26 -2.98 -32.27
N VAL A 305 14.54 -3.93 -32.88
CA VAL A 305 13.37 -4.58 -32.26
C VAL A 305 13.81 -5.45 -31.08
N LEU A 306 14.84 -6.28 -31.24
CA LEU A 306 15.39 -7.09 -30.15
C LEU A 306 15.83 -6.22 -28.97
N TRP A 307 16.50 -5.09 -29.24
CA TRP A 307 16.87 -4.14 -28.19
C TRP A 307 15.66 -3.53 -27.47
N LYS A 308 14.58 -3.21 -28.21
CA LYS A 308 13.31 -2.75 -27.60
C LYS A 308 12.67 -3.83 -26.73
N LEU A 309 12.63 -5.08 -27.19
CA LEU A 309 12.11 -6.22 -26.42
C LEU A 309 12.91 -6.44 -25.14
N TYR A 310 14.24 -6.43 -25.22
CA TYR A 310 15.11 -6.52 -24.05
C TYR A 310 14.86 -5.38 -23.05
N LYS A 311 14.68 -4.14 -23.55
CA LYS A 311 14.31 -3.00 -22.70
C LYS A 311 12.97 -3.24 -21.99
N ILE A 312 11.94 -3.71 -22.72
CA ILE A 312 10.61 -4.02 -22.17
C ILE A 312 10.71 -5.12 -21.10
N GLN A 313 11.43 -6.21 -21.38
CA GLN A 313 11.65 -7.31 -20.44
C GLN A 313 12.33 -6.85 -19.15
N ARG A 314 13.32 -5.96 -19.24
CA ARG A 314 14.00 -5.38 -18.08
C ARG A 314 13.05 -4.54 -17.22
N VAL A 315 12.20 -3.72 -17.85
CA VAL A 315 11.17 -2.95 -17.15
C VAL A 315 10.15 -3.88 -16.49
N TYR A 316 9.67 -4.89 -17.22
CA TYR A 316 8.74 -5.91 -16.72
C TYR A 316 9.28 -6.61 -15.46
N THR A 317 10.56 -7.02 -15.49
CA THR A 317 11.22 -7.68 -14.35
C THR A 317 11.28 -6.77 -13.13
N THR A 318 11.53 -5.46 -13.35
CA THR A 318 11.62 -4.48 -12.27
C THR A 318 10.23 -4.19 -11.69
N MET A 319 9.20 -4.14 -12.53
CA MET A 319 7.80 -4.06 -12.13
C MET A 319 7.35 -5.28 -11.32
N PHE A 320 7.76 -6.49 -11.70
CA PHE A 320 7.50 -7.70 -10.93
C PHE A 320 8.15 -7.63 -9.54
N LYS A 321 9.42 -7.24 -9.45
CA LYS A 321 10.11 -7.03 -8.17
C LYS A 321 9.41 -6.00 -7.30
N LEU A 322 8.86 -4.94 -7.90
CA LEU A 322 8.07 -3.95 -7.20
C LEU A 322 6.79 -4.56 -6.58
N VAL A 323 6.07 -5.41 -7.31
CA VAL A 323 4.91 -6.16 -6.78
C VAL A 323 5.32 -7.12 -5.67
N GLN A 324 6.47 -7.78 -5.77
CA GLN A 324 6.99 -8.63 -4.69
C GLN A 324 7.32 -7.83 -3.42
N SER A 325 7.96 -6.67 -3.56
CA SER A 325 8.19 -5.78 -2.41
C SER A 325 6.88 -5.25 -1.82
N PHE A 326 5.86 -5.03 -2.66
CA PHE A 326 4.53 -4.64 -2.19
C PHE A 326 3.93 -5.74 -1.31
N ASN A 327 3.92 -6.99 -1.79
CA ASN A 327 3.43 -8.13 -1.00
C ASN A 327 4.21 -8.27 0.32
N ASN A 328 5.53 -8.13 0.29
CA ASN A 328 6.35 -8.21 1.50
C ASN A 328 5.95 -7.17 2.56
N VAL A 329 5.49 -5.99 2.15
CA VAL A 329 5.01 -4.95 3.07
C VAL A 329 3.58 -5.22 3.51
N PHE A 330 2.65 -5.36 2.56
CA PHE A 330 1.20 -5.31 2.81
C PHE A 330 0.54 -6.67 3.08
N ASN A 331 1.23 -7.80 2.92
CA ASN A 331 0.61 -9.13 3.02
C ASN A 331 -0.23 -9.39 4.29
N TRP A 332 0.33 -9.18 5.48
CA TRP A 332 -0.37 -9.35 6.75
C TRP A 332 -1.42 -8.28 7.00
N ILE A 333 -1.15 -7.06 6.55
CA ILE A 333 -2.08 -5.94 6.66
C ILE A 333 -3.36 -6.24 5.88
N LEU A 334 -3.22 -6.71 4.64
CA LEU A 334 -4.34 -7.10 3.79
C LEU A 334 -5.06 -8.34 4.33
N PHE A 335 -4.32 -9.33 4.85
CA PHE A 335 -4.92 -10.50 5.48
C PHE A 335 -5.86 -10.12 6.63
N PHE A 336 -5.39 -9.33 7.60
CA PHE A 336 -6.24 -8.91 8.71
C PHE A 336 -7.33 -7.93 8.30
N TYR A 337 -7.13 -7.13 7.25
CA TYR A 337 -8.21 -6.34 6.65
C TYR A 337 -9.35 -7.22 6.13
N PHE A 338 -9.06 -8.29 5.38
CA PHE A 338 -10.11 -9.20 4.90
C PHE A 338 -10.79 -9.95 6.04
N THR A 339 -10.05 -10.32 7.09
CA THR A 339 -10.64 -10.91 8.30
C THR A 339 -11.59 -9.91 8.99
N ALA A 340 -11.17 -8.66 9.17
CA ALA A 340 -11.99 -7.60 9.74
C ALA A 340 -13.23 -7.29 8.88
N PHE A 341 -13.10 -7.36 7.55
CA PHE A 341 -14.25 -7.23 6.65
C PHE A 341 -15.29 -8.32 6.91
N VAL A 342 -14.87 -9.60 7.01
CA VAL A 342 -15.83 -10.71 7.25
C VAL A 342 -16.49 -10.57 8.62
N THR A 343 -15.72 -10.31 9.68
CA THR A 343 -16.26 -10.16 11.04
C THR A 343 -17.21 -8.97 11.14
N ASN A 344 -16.86 -7.81 10.56
CA ASN A 344 -17.70 -6.61 10.57
C ASN A 344 -19.04 -6.86 9.87
N ILE A 345 -19.05 -7.50 8.69
CA ILE A 345 -20.30 -7.82 7.99
C ILE A 345 -21.17 -8.76 8.83
N LEU A 346 -20.59 -9.76 9.48
CA LEU A 346 -21.34 -10.68 10.34
C LEU A 346 -21.92 -9.98 11.58
N VAL A 347 -21.14 -9.10 12.23
CA VAL A 347 -21.60 -8.29 13.37
C VAL A 347 -22.75 -7.37 12.95
N ASN A 348 -22.58 -6.62 11.86
CA ASN A 348 -23.59 -5.67 11.38
C ASN A 348 -24.91 -6.38 11.05
N ILE A 349 -24.86 -7.52 10.36
CA ILE A 349 -26.09 -8.25 10.02
C ILE A 349 -26.74 -8.84 11.27
N ASN A 350 -25.97 -9.38 12.22
CA ASN A 350 -26.57 -9.91 13.45
C ASN A 350 -27.25 -8.80 14.28
N TYR A 351 -26.67 -7.60 14.31
CA TYR A 351 -27.31 -6.43 14.92
C TYR A 351 -28.62 -6.06 14.22
N VAL A 352 -28.62 -6.00 12.89
CA VAL A 352 -29.82 -5.72 12.10
C VAL A 352 -30.92 -6.75 12.38
N LEU A 353 -30.60 -8.04 12.42
CA LEU A 353 -31.57 -9.11 12.69
C LEU A 353 -32.15 -9.05 14.11
N LYS A 354 -31.37 -8.60 15.09
CA LYS A 354 -31.84 -8.48 16.47
C LYS A 354 -32.69 -7.22 16.69
N TYR A 355 -32.21 -6.06 16.24
CA TYR A 355 -32.89 -4.78 16.47
C TYR A 355 -34.09 -4.53 15.55
N THR A 356 -34.29 -5.32 14.50
CA THR A 356 -35.56 -5.28 13.75
C THR A 356 -36.74 -5.87 14.52
N LYS A 357 -36.50 -6.56 15.65
CA LYS A 357 -37.53 -7.20 16.48
C LYS A 357 -38.02 -6.34 17.66
N THR A 358 -37.44 -5.16 17.91
CA THR A 358 -37.82 -4.28 19.04
C THR A 358 -39.08 -3.45 18.74
N GLU A 359 -39.86 -3.08 19.76
CA GLU A 359 -41.16 -2.37 19.59
C GLU A 359 -41.03 -0.92 19.08
N ASN A 360 -39.86 -0.29 19.23
CA ASN A 360 -39.63 1.10 18.79
C ASN A 360 -39.21 1.18 17.31
N GLY A 361 -40.20 1.28 16.41
CA GLY A 361 -39.98 1.30 14.97
C GLY A 361 -39.05 2.42 14.46
N GLU A 362 -39.04 3.61 15.08
CA GLU A 362 -38.17 4.72 14.65
C GLU A 362 -36.70 4.44 15.00
N LEU A 363 -36.45 3.97 16.22
CA LEU A 363 -35.10 3.62 16.64
C LEU A 363 -34.54 2.46 15.81
N ASN A 364 -35.37 1.47 15.51
CA ASN A 364 -34.99 0.35 14.64
C ASN A 364 -34.57 0.83 13.26
N ALA A 365 -35.28 1.81 12.69
CA ALA A 365 -34.97 2.37 11.38
C ALA A 365 -33.61 3.09 11.39
N LYS A 366 -33.33 3.91 12.40
CA LYS A 366 -32.02 4.61 12.54
C LYS A 366 -30.86 3.62 12.65
N ILE A 367 -30.98 2.62 13.51
CA ILE A 367 -29.96 1.57 13.71
C ILE A 367 -29.74 0.78 12.41
N LEU A 368 -30.83 0.36 11.75
CA LEU A 368 -30.77 -0.35 10.47
C LEU A 368 -30.00 0.46 9.42
N ILE A 369 -30.34 1.75 9.27
CA ILE A 369 -29.70 2.63 8.30
C ILE A 369 -28.19 2.72 8.57
N ALA A 370 -27.77 2.92 9.82
CA ALA A 370 -26.36 3.02 10.18
C ALA A 370 -25.57 1.76 9.78
N TYR A 371 -26.00 0.58 10.24
CA TYR A 371 -25.28 -0.67 9.98
C TYR A 371 -25.29 -1.09 8.50
N VAL A 372 -26.37 -0.78 7.76
CA VAL A 372 -26.44 -1.01 6.31
C VAL A 372 -25.46 -0.11 5.58
N ILE A 373 -25.39 1.18 5.93
CA ILE A 373 -24.44 2.12 5.32
C ILE A 373 -22.99 1.66 5.55
N TYR A 374 -22.63 1.25 6.79
CA TYR A 374 -21.30 0.72 7.08
C TYR A 374 -20.97 -0.52 6.26
N SER A 375 -21.89 -1.48 6.21
CA SER A 375 -21.72 -2.70 5.43
C SER A 375 -21.47 -2.39 3.95
N ILE A 376 -22.22 -1.42 3.40
CA ILE A 376 -22.02 -0.96 2.01
C ILE A 376 -20.63 -0.36 1.81
N VAL A 377 -20.17 0.50 2.74
CA VAL A 377 -18.82 1.11 2.66
C VAL A 377 -17.73 0.04 2.68
N TYR A 378 -17.85 -0.96 3.55
CA TYR A 378 -16.92 -2.09 3.63
C TYR A 378 -16.93 -2.94 2.36
N ILE A 379 -18.10 -3.24 1.81
CA ILE A 379 -18.24 -3.99 0.55
C ILE A 379 -17.61 -3.22 -0.60
N ILE A 380 -17.93 -1.93 -0.77
CA ILE A 380 -17.37 -1.09 -1.83
C ILE A 380 -15.84 -1.03 -1.72
N SER A 381 -15.31 -0.83 -0.52
CA SER A 381 -13.87 -0.77 -0.26
C SER A 381 -13.17 -2.09 -0.61
N THR A 382 -13.77 -3.22 -0.22
CA THR A 382 -13.27 -4.57 -0.50
C THR A 382 -13.31 -4.90 -1.98
N VAL A 383 -14.40 -4.56 -2.67
CA VAL A 383 -14.51 -4.71 -4.12
C VAL A 383 -13.48 -3.84 -4.83
N ALA A 384 -13.31 -2.57 -4.42
CA ALA A 384 -12.37 -1.66 -5.05
C ALA A 384 -10.92 -2.15 -4.96
N ILE A 385 -10.49 -2.66 -3.80
CA ILE A 385 -9.13 -3.20 -3.64
C ILE A 385 -8.92 -4.48 -4.42
N VAL A 386 -9.88 -5.43 -4.39
CA VAL A 386 -9.77 -6.69 -5.13
C VAL A 386 -9.73 -6.42 -6.63
N MET A 387 -10.63 -5.59 -7.16
CA MET A 387 -10.67 -5.26 -8.58
C MET A 387 -9.44 -4.49 -9.05
N SER A 388 -8.86 -3.65 -8.18
CA SER A 388 -7.61 -2.94 -8.51
C SER A 388 -6.41 -3.89 -8.59
N CYS A 389 -6.26 -4.81 -7.63
CA CYS A 389 -5.23 -5.85 -7.66
C CYS A 389 -5.38 -6.77 -8.89
N ASP A 390 -6.61 -7.23 -9.15
CA ASP A 390 -6.95 -8.05 -10.30
C ASP A 390 -6.63 -7.32 -11.62
N GLY A 391 -6.94 -6.02 -11.71
CA GLY A 391 -6.62 -5.20 -12.87
C GLY A 391 -5.12 -5.10 -13.18
N VAL A 392 -4.25 -5.11 -12.16
CA VAL A 392 -2.79 -5.19 -12.33
C VAL A 392 -2.39 -6.57 -12.84
N GLU A 393 -2.92 -7.64 -12.24
CA GLU A 393 -2.67 -9.03 -12.64
C GLU A 393 -3.05 -9.27 -14.11
N GLN A 394 -4.26 -8.87 -14.50
CA GLN A 394 -4.73 -8.94 -15.88
C GLN A 394 -3.85 -8.11 -16.84
N SER A 395 -3.42 -6.92 -16.43
CA SER A 395 -2.55 -6.08 -17.27
C SER A 395 -1.17 -6.71 -17.46
N GLY A 396 -0.63 -7.39 -16.43
CA GLY A 396 0.61 -8.15 -16.54
C GLY A 396 0.48 -9.40 -17.41
N LYS A 397 -0.61 -10.17 -17.26
CA LYS A 397 -0.90 -11.34 -18.11
C LYS A 397 -1.16 -10.97 -19.57
N ARG A 398 -1.72 -9.78 -19.83
CA ARG A 398 -1.93 -9.28 -21.19
C ARG A 398 -0.63 -9.17 -21.98
N ILE A 399 0.48 -8.80 -21.34
CA ILE A 399 1.78 -8.71 -22.01
C ILE A 399 2.20 -10.07 -22.57
N ALA A 400 2.07 -11.15 -21.79
CA ALA A 400 2.33 -12.50 -22.27
C ALA A 400 1.40 -12.90 -23.44
N LYS A 401 0.10 -12.60 -23.32
CA LYS A 401 -0.89 -12.84 -24.38
C LYS A 401 -0.55 -12.08 -25.67
N THR A 402 -0.11 -10.83 -25.57
CA THR A 402 0.33 -10.03 -26.70
C THR A 402 1.53 -10.69 -27.39
N CYS A 403 2.53 -11.16 -26.64
CA CYS A 403 3.65 -11.90 -27.22
C CYS A 403 3.19 -13.14 -28.01
N PHE A 404 2.29 -13.95 -27.44
CA PHE A 404 1.76 -15.13 -28.13
C PHE A 404 1.01 -14.78 -29.43
N LEU A 405 0.15 -13.77 -29.42
CA LEU A 405 -0.61 -13.36 -30.60
C LEU A 405 0.29 -12.89 -31.75
N TYR A 406 1.32 -12.11 -31.44
CA TYR A 406 2.24 -11.62 -32.47
C TYR A 406 3.21 -12.70 -32.97
N GLN A 407 3.46 -13.75 -32.20
CA GLN A 407 4.30 -14.88 -32.64
C GLN A 407 3.73 -15.58 -33.87
N GLU A 408 2.41 -15.73 -33.96
CA GLU A 408 1.73 -16.41 -35.07
C GLU A 408 1.86 -15.61 -36.38
N VAL A 409 1.87 -14.28 -36.29
CA VAL A 409 1.87 -13.37 -37.44
C VAL A 409 3.28 -13.08 -37.96
N LEU A 410 4.33 -13.28 -37.16
CA LEU A 410 5.70 -13.05 -37.59
C LEU A 410 6.14 -14.13 -38.59
N GLU A 411 6.96 -13.80 -39.59
CA GLU A 411 7.49 -14.79 -40.54
C GLU A 411 8.88 -15.31 -40.13
N LYS A 412 9.71 -14.46 -39.51
CA LYS A 412 11.10 -14.78 -39.19
C LYS A 412 11.22 -15.68 -37.94
N PRO A 413 11.86 -16.87 -38.03
CA PRO A 413 11.92 -17.84 -36.93
C PRO A 413 12.67 -17.31 -35.69
N SER A 414 13.78 -16.59 -35.86
CA SER A 414 14.56 -16.06 -34.72
C SER A 414 13.78 -15.07 -33.84
N PHE A 415 12.83 -14.32 -34.42
CA PHE A 415 11.95 -13.44 -33.65
C PHE A 415 10.86 -14.21 -32.91
N LYS A 416 10.34 -15.28 -33.53
CA LYS A 416 9.37 -16.15 -32.87
C LYS A 416 9.98 -16.75 -31.61
N GLU A 417 11.20 -17.26 -31.69
CA GLU A 417 11.90 -17.86 -30.55
C GLU A 417 12.07 -16.88 -29.39
N GLU A 418 12.54 -15.66 -29.65
CA GLU A 418 12.70 -14.65 -28.60
C GLU A 418 11.36 -14.23 -28.00
N LEU A 419 10.31 -14.12 -28.82
CA LEU A 419 8.97 -13.75 -28.36
C LEU A 419 8.30 -14.88 -27.56
N VAL A 420 8.54 -16.15 -27.93
CA VAL A 420 8.17 -17.32 -27.14
C VAL A 420 8.86 -17.28 -25.79
N LEU A 421 10.18 -17.07 -25.77
CA LEU A 421 10.94 -16.99 -24.53
C LEU A 421 10.39 -15.88 -23.62
N PHE A 422 10.16 -14.70 -24.19
CA PHE A 422 9.60 -13.58 -23.44
C PHE A 422 8.16 -13.84 -22.97
N SER A 423 7.32 -14.51 -23.77
CA SER A 423 5.96 -14.86 -23.38
C SER A 423 5.92 -15.83 -22.19
N ARG A 424 6.79 -16.84 -22.18
CA ARG A 424 6.95 -17.79 -21.05
C ARG A 424 7.43 -17.05 -19.82
N PHE A 425 8.47 -16.24 -19.97
CA PHE A 425 9.00 -15.39 -18.90
C PHE A 425 7.94 -14.46 -18.30
N ALA A 426 7.14 -13.78 -19.14
CA ALA A 426 6.06 -12.90 -18.69
C ALA A 426 4.88 -13.66 -18.06
N THR A 427 4.67 -14.92 -18.43
CA THR A 427 3.65 -15.78 -17.80
C THR A 427 4.08 -16.20 -16.40
N GLU A 428 5.35 -16.61 -16.24
CA GLU A 428 5.91 -17.02 -14.94
C GLU A 428 6.03 -15.84 -13.96
N LEU A 429 6.35 -14.65 -14.46
CA LEU A 429 6.49 -13.43 -13.67
C LEU A 429 5.22 -12.56 -13.70
N ALA A 430 4.05 -13.15 -13.94
CA ALA A 430 2.80 -12.41 -13.85
C ALA A 430 2.64 -11.81 -12.44
N PRO A 431 2.28 -10.52 -12.33
CA PRO A 431 2.13 -9.88 -11.04
C PRO A 431 0.95 -10.51 -10.29
N SER A 432 1.19 -10.98 -9.08
CA SER A 432 0.15 -11.51 -8.19
C SER A 432 0.24 -10.82 -6.83
N PHE A 433 -0.92 -10.41 -6.30
CA PHE A 433 -1.06 -9.88 -4.95
C PHE A 433 -1.53 -10.99 -4.02
N THR A 434 -0.98 -11.05 -2.81
CA THR A 434 -1.32 -12.10 -1.84
C THR A 434 -1.58 -11.55 -0.45
N ALA A 435 -2.49 -12.19 0.27
CA ALA A 435 -2.78 -11.92 1.67
C ALA A 435 -2.07 -12.97 2.54
N ALA A 436 -0.92 -12.58 3.11
CA ALA A 436 -0.02 -13.42 3.92
C ALA A 436 0.32 -14.82 3.33
N GLY A 437 0.24 -14.98 2.01
CA GLY A 437 0.46 -16.25 1.32
C GLY A 437 -0.71 -17.25 1.41
N PHE A 438 -1.80 -16.91 2.12
CA PHE A 438 -2.98 -17.78 2.25
C PHE A 438 -3.83 -17.79 0.97
N PHE A 439 -4.03 -16.62 0.36
CA PHE A 439 -4.81 -16.49 -0.87
C PHE A 439 -4.31 -15.34 -1.75
N GLN A 440 -4.62 -15.43 -3.04
CA GLN A 440 -4.35 -14.39 -4.02
C GLN A 440 -5.49 -13.36 -4.03
N ILE A 441 -5.18 -12.08 -4.10
CA ILE A 441 -6.17 -10.99 -4.08
C ILE A 441 -6.59 -10.71 -5.53
N ASN A 442 -7.52 -11.50 -6.04
CA ASN A 442 -8.09 -11.41 -7.39
C ASN A 442 -9.62 -11.57 -7.36
N GLN A 443 -10.28 -11.35 -8.50
CA GLN A 443 -11.75 -11.36 -8.58
C GLN A 443 -12.42 -12.61 -7.95
N PRO A 444 -11.91 -13.85 -8.14
CA PRO A 444 -12.47 -15.04 -7.49
C PRO A 444 -12.62 -14.96 -5.97
N VAL A 445 -11.75 -14.22 -5.26
CA VAL A 445 -11.86 -14.08 -3.79
C VAL A 445 -13.17 -13.41 -3.37
N LEU A 446 -13.73 -12.50 -4.17
CA LEU A 446 -15.02 -11.88 -3.85
C LEU A 446 -16.13 -12.92 -3.79
N ALA A 447 -16.15 -13.87 -4.73
CA ALA A 447 -17.14 -14.95 -4.74
C ALA A 447 -17.00 -15.84 -3.49
N THR A 448 -15.76 -16.18 -3.11
CA THR A 448 -15.48 -16.96 -1.89
C THR A 448 -15.92 -16.21 -0.64
N LEU A 449 -15.62 -14.91 -0.53
CA LEU A 449 -16.02 -14.09 0.62
C LEU A 449 -17.53 -13.96 0.73
N PHE A 450 -18.23 -13.64 -0.36
CA PHE A 450 -19.70 -13.55 -0.35
C PHE A 450 -20.36 -14.89 -0.08
N SER A 451 -19.82 -15.99 -0.60
CA SER A 451 -20.29 -17.33 -0.26
C SER A 451 -20.12 -17.62 1.22
N ALA A 452 -18.96 -17.31 1.81
CA ALA A 452 -18.72 -17.52 3.24
C ALA A 452 -19.67 -16.68 4.11
N VAL A 453 -19.81 -15.38 3.81
CA VAL A 453 -20.74 -14.49 4.50
C VAL A 453 -22.17 -15.00 4.40
N THR A 454 -22.62 -15.44 3.22
CA THR A 454 -23.97 -15.98 3.01
C THR A 454 -24.20 -17.26 3.81
N THR A 455 -23.23 -18.18 3.83
CA THR A 455 -23.32 -19.41 4.63
C THR A 455 -23.46 -19.10 6.12
N TYR A 456 -22.60 -18.21 6.66
CA TYR A 456 -22.69 -17.80 8.05
C TYR A 456 -23.98 -17.03 8.36
N LEU A 457 -24.48 -16.23 7.42
CA LEU A 457 -25.75 -15.55 7.55
C LEU A 457 -26.91 -16.55 7.71
N ILE A 458 -26.97 -17.58 6.86
CA ILE A 458 -27.99 -18.63 6.96
C ILE A 458 -27.92 -19.32 8.33
N ILE A 459 -26.70 -19.64 8.80
CA ILE A 459 -26.48 -20.25 10.11
C ILE A 459 -27.01 -19.35 11.24
N ILE A 460 -26.66 -18.05 11.22
CA ILE A 460 -27.12 -17.08 12.22
C ILE A 460 -28.64 -16.96 12.22
N ILE A 461 -29.27 -16.86 11.04
CA ILE A 461 -30.73 -16.78 10.91
C ILE A 461 -31.39 -18.03 11.48
N GLN A 462 -30.87 -19.22 11.17
CA GLN A 462 -31.41 -20.49 11.68
C GLN A 462 -31.37 -20.54 13.21
N PHE A 463 -30.22 -20.22 13.82
CA PHE A 463 -30.09 -20.21 15.27
C PHE A 463 -30.99 -19.17 15.95
N ASN A 464 -31.18 -17.99 15.32
CA ASN A 464 -32.05 -16.92 15.82
C ASN A 464 -33.57 -17.18 15.61
N MET A 465 -33.96 -18.22 14.87
CA MET A 465 -35.37 -18.63 14.71
C MET A 465 -35.75 -19.83 15.58
N THR A 466 -34.78 -20.66 15.97
CA THR A 466 -35.00 -21.83 16.85
C THR A 466 -34.93 -21.52 18.35
N LEU A 467 -34.37 -20.37 18.73
CA LEU A 467 -34.31 -19.83 20.10
C LEU A 467 -35.27 -18.65 20.20
#